data_AF-A0A6U4A2U7-F1
#
_entry.id   AF-A0A6U4A2U7-F1
#
_cell.length_a   1.000
_cell.length_b   1.000
_cell.length_c   1.000
_cell.angle_alpha   90.00
_cell.angle_beta   90.00
_cell.angle_gamma   90.00
#
_symmetry.space_group_name_H-M   'P 1'
#
loop_
_entity.id
_entity.type
_entity.pdbx_description
1 polymer ?
#
loop_
_entity_poly.entity_id
_entity_poly.type
_entity_poly.pdbx_seq_one_letter_code
_entity_poly.pdbx_strand_id
1 'polypeptide(L)'
;MRLQKKKQQQERQEEFYRHQRIKRGSSSVFYYNSCYCIVFMLLAFLSFSKATPTTALFKRGPCFISFPTATRQHQRQIFKPQLFSTATIENQNMTSSQPTTTTTTPQEKIIQARKVSASAPSLSKCGKRLSQNELVSFPTETVYGLGCHALDKDAIQKVFAAKERPLTDPLIVHVNTYEEARKLWDATATTSVDNKDASLSLEAQALQTLTSAFWPGPLTIVAPAHLPSVPSIIMAGTGYVACRSPAHPIARALIKEAGVPIAAPSANKFGHVSPTRAMHVWDDLKYEDVWIVDPEMTDEEEDENEVDAREEGEDKKRKREENEEEKKGEDTEQQQQEKTKTIVCNVGVESTVVKVEPPSSSSSSSECSKGTITILRHGAISQSDIKSSLGKQNLLQHFDVLSKKQVTRNKSSEQEEEDKIQQKEKEEEETIAHVAPGQTIRHYSPNVLSYMISHARFTSNGNDMNLSSEEVQLISKSVVIDYNGKLKCLKNKALDYRDLSISGDSKEAAASVFEMLRWSECVMGAERVYFPELIVVAPDGGEEVEDDALILAVKDRLTRAASGVVIDTLC
;
A
#
# COMPACT_ATOMS: atom_id res chain seq x y z
N MET A 1 18.76 -17.99 8.80
CA MET A 1 18.55 -18.95 7.69
C MET A 1 17.56 -18.44 6.62
N ARG A 2 16.23 -18.41 6.82
CA ARG A 2 15.28 -17.90 5.79
C ARG A 2 15.45 -16.40 5.47
N LEU A 3 15.64 -15.56 6.48
CA LEU A 3 15.91 -14.12 6.31
C LEU A 3 17.23 -13.87 5.56
N GLN A 4 18.26 -14.68 5.83
CA GLN A 4 19.54 -14.64 5.11
C GLN A 4 19.42 -15.12 3.67
N LYS A 5 18.60 -16.14 3.40
CA LYS A 5 18.30 -16.57 2.02
C LYS A 5 17.55 -15.50 1.24
N LYS A 6 16.56 -14.83 1.85
CA LYS A 6 15.86 -13.68 1.25
C LYS A 6 16.82 -12.51 0.98
N LYS A 7 17.68 -12.17 1.94
CA LYS A 7 18.67 -11.10 1.78
C LYS A 7 19.70 -11.42 0.68
N GLN A 8 20.21 -12.65 0.61
CA GLN A 8 21.08 -13.10 -0.48
C GLN A 8 20.38 -13.17 -1.84
N GLN A 9 19.08 -13.44 -1.86
CA GLN A 9 18.30 -13.42 -3.10
C GLN A 9 18.11 -11.99 -3.58
N GLN A 10 17.79 -11.07 -2.67
CA GLN A 10 17.67 -9.63 -2.93
C GLN A 10 18.99 -9.00 -3.38
N GLU A 11 20.11 -9.33 -2.73
CA GLU A 11 21.46 -8.87 -3.11
C GLU A 11 21.86 -9.38 -4.51
N ARG A 12 21.61 -10.66 -4.81
CA ARG A 12 21.85 -11.23 -6.16
C ARG A 12 20.98 -10.58 -7.23
N GLN A 13 19.76 -10.21 -6.87
CA GLN A 13 18.82 -9.54 -7.76
C GLN A 13 19.29 -8.11 -8.07
N GLU A 14 19.71 -7.36 -7.05
CA GLU A 14 20.30 -6.03 -7.21
C GLU A 14 21.60 -6.06 -8.04
N GLU A 15 22.44 -7.06 -7.86
CA GLU A 15 23.70 -7.22 -8.58
C GLU A 15 23.47 -7.59 -10.07
N PHE A 16 22.48 -8.43 -10.36
CA PHE A 16 22.03 -8.73 -11.71
C PHE A 16 21.49 -7.47 -12.42
N TYR A 17 20.69 -6.65 -11.73
CA TYR A 17 20.20 -5.39 -12.27
C TYR A 17 21.31 -4.37 -12.53
N ARG A 18 22.34 -4.30 -11.67
CA ARG A 18 23.53 -3.48 -11.93
C ARG A 18 24.26 -3.92 -13.20
N HIS A 19 24.41 -5.22 -13.42
CA HIS A 19 25.08 -5.76 -14.62
C HIS A 19 24.29 -5.51 -15.92
N GLN A 20 22.96 -5.65 -15.89
CA GLN A 20 22.09 -5.32 -17.03
C GLN A 20 22.13 -3.82 -17.38
N ARG A 21 22.28 -2.94 -16.38
CA ARG A 21 22.42 -1.48 -16.55
C ARG A 21 23.74 -1.11 -17.26
N ILE A 22 24.83 -1.82 -16.97
CA ILE A 22 26.14 -1.63 -17.61
C ILE A 22 26.11 -2.06 -19.09
N LYS A 23 25.37 -3.14 -19.43
CA LYS A 23 25.21 -3.58 -20.83
C LYS A 23 24.40 -2.60 -21.68
N ARG A 24 23.41 -1.89 -21.10
CA ARG A 24 22.67 -0.81 -21.80
C ARG A 24 23.46 0.49 -21.96
N GLY A 25 24.54 0.69 -21.19
CA GLY A 25 25.45 1.84 -21.33
C GLY A 25 26.64 1.63 -22.28
N SER A 26 26.82 0.42 -22.84
CA SER A 26 28.04 0.05 -23.59
C SER A 26 27.84 -0.10 -25.10
N SER A 27 26.81 0.54 -25.67
CA SER A 27 26.62 0.64 -27.12
C SER A 27 26.48 2.11 -27.54
N SER A 28 27.46 2.94 -27.20
CA SER A 28 27.84 4.11 -27.99
C SER A 28 29.06 4.81 -27.39
N VAL A 29 30.02 5.11 -28.28
CA VAL A 29 31.19 6.01 -28.14
C VAL A 29 32.47 5.40 -27.55
N PHE A 30 33.40 5.10 -28.46
CA PHE A 30 34.81 4.85 -28.23
C PHE A 30 35.51 6.04 -27.55
N TYR A 31 36.33 5.71 -26.55
CA TYR A 31 37.24 6.57 -25.79
C TYR A 31 38.41 7.11 -26.64
N TYR A 32 38.80 8.37 -26.38
CA TYR A 32 40.20 8.80 -26.47
C TYR A 32 40.55 9.67 -25.24
N ASN A 33 41.76 9.43 -24.72
CA ASN A 33 42.54 10.18 -23.71
C ASN A 33 42.24 10.02 -22.22
N SER A 34 42.77 8.92 -21.68
CA SER A 34 43.92 8.88 -20.73
C SER A 34 44.10 10.02 -19.72
N CYS A 35 43.86 9.71 -18.45
CA CYS A 35 44.53 10.34 -17.31
C CYS A 35 45.18 9.25 -16.44
N TYR A 36 46.50 9.22 -16.42
CA TYR A 36 47.36 8.46 -15.51
C TYR A 36 48.25 9.45 -14.75
N CYS A 37 48.60 9.06 -13.52
CA CYS A 37 49.71 9.54 -12.67
C CYS A 37 49.46 10.83 -11.85
N ILE A 38 49.32 10.75 -10.51
CA ILE A 38 50.32 10.49 -9.45
C ILE A 38 51.00 11.80 -8.97
N VAL A 39 50.76 12.11 -7.68
CA VAL A 39 51.67 12.64 -6.62
C VAL A 39 52.88 13.48 -7.07
N PHE A 40 53.05 14.71 -6.54
CA PHE A 40 54.33 15.24 -5.98
C PHE A 40 54.23 16.67 -5.38
N MET A 41 54.71 16.80 -4.13
CA MET A 41 55.41 17.92 -3.43
C MET A 41 54.84 19.34 -3.16
N LEU A 42 54.60 19.59 -1.85
CA LEU A 42 55.25 20.52 -0.88
C LEU A 42 55.97 21.84 -1.29
N LEU A 43 55.64 22.89 -0.50
CA LEU A 43 56.39 24.11 -0.09
C LEU A 43 56.63 25.18 -1.17
N ALA A 44 56.27 26.47 -0.98
CA ALA A 44 57.05 27.42 -0.17
C ALA A 44 56.46 28.86 -0.18
N PHE A 45 56.57 29.55 0.98
CA PHE A 45 56.80 31.00 1.22
C PHE A 45 55.70 32.02 0.83
N LEU A 46 55.04 32.71 1.78
CA LEU A 46 55.43 33.82 2.69
C LEU A 46 55.33 35.24 2.11
N SER A 47 54.50 36.04 2.82
CA SER A 47 54.66 37.47 3.15
C SER A 47 54.21 38.56 2.18
N PHE A 48 53.26 39.39 2.64
CA PHE A 48 53.25 40.88 2.74
C PHE A 48 51.79 41.29 3.08
N SER A 49 51.37 41.62 4.31
CA SER A 49 51.68 42.71 5.25
C SER A 49 51.16 44.12 4.86
N LYS A 50 50.13 44.57 5.63
CA LYS A 50 49.80 45.98 6.05
C LYS A 50 49.27 46.94 4.96
N ALA A 51 48.40 47.93 5.19
CA ALA A 51 47.66 48.47 6.34
C ALA A 51 46.54 49.44 5.84
N THR A 52 45.61 49.74 6.77
CA THR A 52 44.54 50.77 6.95
C THR A 52 44.85 52.24 6.53
N PRO A 53 44.05 53.31 6.88
CA PRO A 53 42.59 53.55 7.09
C PRO A 53 42.08 54.90 6.46
N THR A 54 40.79 55.28 6.64
CA THR A 54 40.25 56.64 7.02
C THR A 54 38.70 56.68 6.86
N THR A 55 37.90 56.70 7.94
CA THR A 55 37.29 57.85 8.69
C THR A 55 36.30 58.75 7.94
N ALA A 56 35.03 58.78 8.40
CA ALA A 56 34.22 59.99 8.54
C ALA A 56 33.09 59.80 9.57
N LEU A 57 33.06 60.71 10.55
CA LEU A 57 32.08 60.83 11.64
C LEU A 57 30.78 61.51 11.19
N PHE A 58 29.64 61.21 11.85
CA PHE A 58 28.75 62.25 12.40
C PHE A 58 27.90 61.73 13.57
N LYS A 59 27.82 62.54 14.63
CA LYS A 59 27.16 62.31 15.93
C LYS A 59 25.65 62.64 15.88
N ARG A 60 24.83 61.89 16.64
CA ARG A 60 23.84 62.36 17.65
C ARG A 60 23.05 61.14 18.20
N GLY A 61 23.00 60.97 19.53
CA GLY A 61 22.03 60.09 20.22
C GLY A 61 20.99 60.93 20.97
N PRO A 62 20.28 60.38 21.99
CA PRO A 62 19.72 59.03 22.13
C PRO A 62 18.20 59.08 22.45
N CYS A 63 17.45 57.99 22.25
CA CYS A 63 16.35 57.64 23.16
C CYS A 63 15.94 56.17 23.03
N PHE A 64 15.69 55.59 24.19
CA PHE A 64 15.29 54.21 24.45
C PHE A 64 13.95 53.84 23.80
N ILE A 65 13.80 52.61 23.33
CA ILE A 65 12.99 51.53 23.92
C ILE A 65 13.10 50.30 23.02
N SER A 66 13.32 49.17 23.69
CA SER A 66 13.66 47.83 23.22
C SER A 66 12.50 47.06 22.60
N PHE A 67 12.77 46.30 21.53
CA PHE A 67 12.49 44.85 21.39
C PHE A 67 13.16 44.34 20.09
N PRO A 68 14.23 43.52 20.13
CA PRO A 68 14.72 42.85 18.94
C PRO A 68 14.23 41.39 18.85
N THR A 69 13.71 41.09 17.68
CA THR A 69 13.84 39.84 16.93
C THR A 69 15.17 39.13 17.19
N ALA A 70 15.11 37.82 17.49
CA ALA A 70 16.27 36.94 17.49
C ALA A 70 16.08 35.79 16.50
N THR A 71 16.98 35.80 15.52
CA THR A 71 17.26 34.81 14.50
C THR A 71 17.83 33.50 15.09
N ARG A 72 17.53 32.39 14.41
CA ARG A 72 18.12 31.06 14.62
C ARG A 72 19.65 31.09 14.43
N GLN A 73 20.37 30.41 15.33
CA GLN A 73 21.62 29.75 14.98
C GLN A 73 21.79 28.43 15.75
N HIS A 74 22.23 27.42 15.00
CA HIS A 74 22.47 26.04 15.42
C HIS A 74 23.48 25.92 16.56
N GLN A 75 23.17 25.09 17.56
CA GLN A 75 24.17 24.33 18.32
C GLN A 75 23.79 22.86 18.39
N ARG A 76 24.70 22.01 17.90
CA ARG A 76 24.71 20.56 18.07
C ARG A 76 24.99 20.25 19.54
N GLN A 77 24.12 19.50 20.20
CA GLN A 77 24.45 18.82 21.45
C GLN A 77 24.45 17.31 21.24
N ILE A 78 25.63 16.74 21.48
CA ILE A 78 25.96 15.33 21.46
C ILE A 78 25.51 14.75 22.81
N PHE A 79 24.51 13.87 22.81
CA PHE A 79 24.14 13.09 24.00
C PHE A 79 25.06 11.88 24.14
N LYS A 80 25.83 11.83 25.24
CA LYS A 80 26.59 10.65 25.68
C LYS A 80 25.68 9.76 26.55
N PRO A 81 25.69 8.42 26.37
CA PRO A 81 24.95 7.51 27.22
C PRO A 81 25.67 7.32 28.57
N GLN A 82 24.96 7.48 29.68
CA GLN A 82 25.46 7.15 31.01
C GLN A 82 25.28 5.65 31.29
N LEU A 83 26.41 4.98 31.52
CA LEU A 83 26.53 3.62 32.02
C LEU A 83 26.20 3.60 33.52
N PHE A 84 25.24 2.78 33.92
CA PHE A 84 24.96 2.53 35.33
C PHE A 84 26.00 1.57 35.93
N SER A 85 26.53 2.00 37.07
CA SER A 85 27.59 1.39 37.87
C SER A 85 27.12 0.11 38.57
N THR A 86 27.92 -0.96 38.45
CA THR A 86 27.80 -2.19 39.24
C THR A 86 28.28 -1.96 40.67
N ALA A 87 27.36 -2.04 41.63
CA ALA A 87 27.68 -2.08 43.06
C ALA A 87 27.63 -3.52 43.56
N THR A 88 28.79 -4.02 43.98
CA THR A 88 29.03 -5.26 44.72
C THR A 88 28.40 -5.17 46.11
N ILE A 89 27.58 -6.16 46.50
CA ILE A 89 27.10 -6.29 47.88
C ILE A 89 27.58 -7.63 48.43
N GLU A 90 28.22 -7.55 49.59
CA GLU A 90 28.84 -8.61 50.36
C GLU A 90 27.82 -9.55 51.03
N ASN A 91 28.25 -10.80 51.17
CA ASN A 91 27.55 -11.88 51.87
C ASN A 91 27.49 -11.64 53.38
N GLN A 92 26.29 -11.73 53.96
CA GLN A 92 26.11 -12.09 55.38
C GLN A 92 24.99 -13.14 55.51
N ASN A 93 25.37 -14.30 56.04
CA ASN A 93 24.47 -15.39 56.46
C ASN A 93 23.78 -15.01 57.77
N MET A 94 22.46 -15.24 57.89
CA MET A 94 21.80 -15.77 59.11
C MET A 94 20.30 -16.05 58.89
N THR A 95 19.95 -17.34 59.07
CA THR A 95 18.72 -17.92 59.66
C THR A 95 17.31 -17.67 59.09
N SER A 96 16.73 -18.78 58.59
CA SER A 96 15.42 -19.36 58.97
C SER A 96 14.15 -18.50 58.89
N SER A 97 13.37 -18.69 57.81
CA SER A 97 11.98 -19.18 57.85
C SER A 97 11.37 -19.11 56.44
N GLN A 98 10.91 -20.24 55.90
CA GLN A 98 10.18 -20.28 54.63
C GLN A 98 8.80 -19.62 54.76
N PRO A 99 8.38 -18.89 53.72
CA PRO A 99 7.02 -19.04 53.23
C PRO A 99 7.04 -19.43 51.74
N THR A 100 6.31 -20.48 51.43
CA THR A 100 5.99 -20.95 50.09
C THR A 100 5.22 -19.87 49.33
N THR A 101 5.90 -19.17 48.41
CA THR A 101 5.27 -18.44 47.32
C THR A 101 5.66 -19.08 46.01
N THR A 102 4.72 -19.83 45.46
CA THR A 102 4.71 -20.32 44.08
C THR A 102 4.89 -19.12 43.16
N THR A 103 6.12 -18.88 42.73
CA THR A 103 6.43 -17.87 41.72
C THR A 103 6.09 -18.49 40.38
N THR A 104 4.82 -18.39 39.99
CA THR A 104 4.40 -18.69 38.62
C THR A 104 5.03 -17.64 37.73
N THR A 105 6.10 -18.01 37.04
CA THR A 105 6.64 -17.24 35.92
C THR A 105 5.49 -16.99 34.95
N PRO A 106 5.21 -15.76 34.50
CA PRO A 106 4.21 -15.53 33.46
C PRO A 106 4.69 -16.28 32.23
N GLN A 107 4.02 -17.37 31.86
CA GLN A 107 4.22 -17.96 30.55
C GLN A 107 3.87 -16.86 29.53
N GLU A 108 4.87 -16.39 28.77
CA GLU A 108 4.64 -15.53 27.62
C GLU A 108 3.70 -16.28 26.69
N LYS A 109 2.43 -15.88 26.70
CA LYS A 109 1.40 -16.42 25.83
C LYS A 109 1.89 -16.17 24.41
N ILE A 110 2.16 -17.23 23.65
CA ILE A 110 2.56 -17.10 22.25
C ILE A 110 1.36 -16.51 21.51
N ILE A 111 1.39 -15.22 21.24
CA ILE A 111 0.29 -14.53 20.58
C ILE A 111 0.43 -14.73 19.07
N GLN A 112 -0.49 -15.49 18.48
CA GLN A 112 -0.55 -15.78 17.04
C GLN A 112 -1.91 -15.37 16.49
N ALA A 113 -2.00 -15.30 15.17
CA ALA A 113 -3.26 -15.02 14.52
C ALA A 113 -4.27 -16.14 14.78
N ARG A 114 -5.55 -15.77 14.81
CA ARG A 114 -6.67 -16.70 14.97
C ARG A 114 -7.68 -16.43 13.88
N LYS A 115 -8.18 -17.48 13.21
CA LYS A 115 -9.36 -17.36 12.34
C LYS A 115 -10.63 -17.46 13.18
N VAL A 116 -11.64 -16.67 12.81
CA VAL A 116 -12.96 -16.64 13.46
C VAL A 116 -14.04 -16.61 12.38
N SER A 117 -15.22 -17.12 12.70
CA SER A 117 -16.35 -17.10 11.79
C SER A 117 -16.90 -15.68 11.60
N ALA A 118 -17.76 -15.50 10.60
CA ALA A 118 -18.48 -14.25 10.36
C ALA A 118 -19.83 -14.17 11.14
N SER A 119 -20.03 -14.97 12.19
CA SER A 119 -21.27 -14.97 12.96
C SER A 119 -21.43 -13.69 13.80
N ALA A 120 -22.68 -13.34 14.15
CA ALA A 120 -22.94 -12.14 14.95
C ALA A 120 -22.19 -12.13 16.31
N PRO A 121 -22.10 -13.25 17.06
CA PRO A 121 -21.27 -13.32 18.27
C PRO A 121 -19.79 -13.05 18.00
N SER A 122 -19.20 -13.65 16.95
CA SER A 122 -17.80 -13.48 16.60
C SER A 122 -17.50 -12.05 16.13
N LEU A 123 -18.38 -11.45 15.31
CA LEU A 123 -18.27 -10.04 14.92
C LEU A 123 -18.37 -9.08 16.10
N SER A 124 -19.22 -9.37 17.10
CA SER A 124 -19.29 -8.55 18.31
C SER A 124 -18.02 -8.64 19.15
N LYS A 125 -17.42 -9.83 19.28
CA LYS A 125 -16.10 -9.99 19.92
C LYS A 125 -15.01 -9.23 19.14
N CYS A 126 -14.99 -9.34 17.81
CA CYS A 126 -14.07 -8.59 16.96
C CYS A 126 -14.24 -7.06 17.09
N GLY A 127 -15.48 -6.56 17.17
CA GLY A 127 -15.75 -5.14 17.42
C GLY A 127 -15.19 -4.66 18.76
N LYS A 128 -15.36 -5.45 19.82
CA LYS A 128 -14.74 -5.18 21.12
C LYS A 128 -13.21 -5.14 21.02
N ARG A 129 -12.62 -6.09 20.31
CA ARG A 129 -11.18 -6.15 20.03
C ARG A 129 -10.66 -4.85 19.42
N LEU A 130 -11.33 -4.37 18.38
CA LEU A 130 -10.99 -3.11 17.70
C LEU A 130 -11.11 -1.89 18.61
N SER A 131 -12.19 -1.78 19.39
CA SER A 131 -12.37 -0.68 20.36
C SER A 131 -11.40 -0.76 21.55
N GLN A 132 -10.79 -1.91 21.79
CA GLN A 132 -9.73 -2.16 22.77
C GLN A 132 -8.32 -2.04 22.16
N ASN A 133 -8.18 -1.34 21.03
CA ASN A 133 -6.90 -1.04 20.37
C ASN A 133 -6.14 -2.28 19.89
N GLU A 134 -6.85 -3.38 19.60
CA GLU A 134 -6.29 -4.61 19.05
C GLU A 134 -6.68 -4.78 17.56
N LEU A 135 -6.05 -5.75 16.89
CA LEU A 135 -6.14 -5.89 15.44
C LEU A 135 -7.15 -6.96 15.00
N VAL A 136 -7.93 -6.64 13.96
CA VAL A 136 -8.84 -7.57 13.31
C VAL A 136 -8.71 -7.42 11.80
N SER A 137 -8.47 -8.51 11.08
CA SER A 137 -8.61 -8.56 9.65
C SER A 137 -10.00 -9.01 9.22
N PHE A 138 -10.57 -8.37 8.21
CA PHE A 138 -11.93 -8.63 7.73
C PHE A 138 -12.05 -8.39 6.23
N PRO A 139 -12.98 -9.10 5.55
CA PRO A 139 -13.23 -8.91 4.13
C PRO A 139 -13.96 -7.59 3.83
N THR A 140 -13.66 -7.03 2.66
CA THR A 140 -14.46 -5.98 2.01
C THR A 140 -14.80 -6.41 0.58
N GLU A 141 -15.58 -5.62 -0.16
CA GLU A 141 -15.86 -5.88 -1.57
C GLU A 141 -14.58 -5.84 -2.42
N THR A 142 -13.58 -5.06 -1.99
CA THR A 142 -12.29 -4.89 -2.70
C THR A 142 -11.26 -5.95 -2.33
N VAL A 143 -10.77 -5.92 -1.10
CA VAL A 143 -9.70 -6.79 -0.55
C VAL A 143 -9.88 -6.91 0.96
N TYR A 144 -9.23 -7.88 1.60
CA TYR A 144 -9.19 -7.96 3.06
C TYR A 144 -8.41 -6.78 3.64
N GLY A 145 -8.98 -6.14 4.66
CA GLY A 145 -8.35 -5.07 5.43
C GLY A 145 -7.79 -5.57 6.75
N LEU A 146 -6.72 -4.95 7.26
CA LEU A 146 -6.21 -5.14 8.63
C LEU A 146 -6.64 -3.93 9.47
N GLY A 147 -7.72 -4.08 10.21
CA GLY A 147 -8.37 -3.02 11.00
C GLY A 147 -7.73 -2.75 12.34
N CYS A 148 -7.75 -1.48 12.73
CA CYS A 148 -7.49 -0.99 14.08
C CYS A 148 -8.34 0.26 14.36
N HIS A 149 -8.39 0.72 15.61
CA HIS A 149 -9.03 1.99 15.94
C HIS A 149 -8.31 3.19 15.28
N ALA A 150 -9.01 3.93 14.40
CA ALA A 150 -8.42 5.02 13.62
C ALA A 150 -8.00 6.28 14.40
N LEU A 151 -8.48 6.45 15.64
CA LEU A 151 -8.15 7.62 16.47
C LEU A 151 -7.15 7.30 17.57
N ASP A 152 -6.79 6.03 17.74
CA ASP A 152 -5.82 5.58 18.72
C ASP A 152 -4.44 5.38 18.09
N LYS A 153 -3.44 6.07 18.61
CA LYS A 153 -2.08 6.04 18.03
C LYS A 153 -1.40 4.69 18.21
N ASP A 154 -1.64 4.00 19.31
CA ASP A 154 -0.99 2.73 19.62
C ASP A 154 -1.57 1.62 18.74
N ALA A 155 -2.89 1.63 18.53
CA ALA A 155 -3.58 0.75 17.60
C ALA A 155 -3.03 0.90 16.16
N ILE A 156 -2.83 2.15 15.72
CA ILE A 156 -2.24 2.45 14.40
C ILE A 156 -0.79 1.96 14.31
N GLN A 157 0.02 2.16 15.36
CA GLN A 157 1.40 1.65 15.40
C GLN A 157 1.45 0.12 15.28
N LYS A 158 0.52 -0.60 15.91
CA LYS A 158 0.41 -2.06 15.77
C LYS A 158 0.17 -2.48 14.31
N VAL A 159 -0.66 -1.76 13.55
CA VAL A 159 -0.86 -2.02 12.12
C VAL A 159 0.42 -1.81 11.31
N PHE A 160 1.14 -0.71 11.56
CA PHE A 160 2.41 -0.45 10.87
C PHE A 160 3.46 -1.52 11.20
N ALA A 161 3.55 -1.92 12.47
CA ALA A 161 4.47 -2.96 12.93
C ALA A 161 4.13 -4.34 12.32
N ALA A 162 2.88 -4.78 12.44
CA ALA A 162 2.43 -6.08 11.92
C ALA A 162 2.65 -6.21 10.42
N LYS A 163 2.50 -5.11 9.67
CA LYS A 163 2.69 -5.09 8.21
C LYS A 163 4.12 -4.82 7.77
N GLU A 164 5.02 -4.42 8.67
CA GLU A 164 6.34 -3.87 8.33
C GLU A 164 6.23 -2.70 7.34
N ARG A 165 5.22 -1.84 7.55
CA ARG A 165 4.86 -0.73 6.66
C ARG A 165 5.57 0.56 7.11
N PRO A 166 6.11 1.38 6.18
CA PRO A 166 6.68 2.68 6.52
C PRO A 166 5.59 3.67 6.96
N LEU A 167 5.92 4.55 7.92
CA LEU A 167 5.02 5.57 8.46
C LEU A 167 4.67 6.69 7.44
N THR A 168 5.38 6.73 6.30
CA THR A 168 5.16 7.68 5.21
C THR A 168 3.98 7.32 4.31
N ASP A 169 3.37 6.13 4.51
CA ASP A 169 2.26 5.63 3.69
C ASP A 169 0.94 5.62 4.50
N PRO A 170 -0.02 6.54 4.22
CA PRO A 170 -1.20 6.78 5.05
C PRO A 170 -2.18 5.59 5.03
N LEU A 171 -3.15 5.60 5.95
CA LEU A 171 -4.17 4.57 6.06
C LEU A 171 -5.56 5.11 5.68
N ILE A 172 -6.41 4.23 5.15
CA ILE A 172 -7.81 4.56 4.81
C ILE A 172 -8.69 4.25 6.02
N VAL A 173 -9.45 5.24 6.46
CA VAL A 173 -10.46 5.09 7.50
C VAL A 173 -11.76 4.58 6.90
N HIS A 174 -12.28 3.49 7.45
CA HIS A 174 -13.55 2.90 7.09
C HIS A 174 -14.62 3.38 8.08
N VAL A 175 -15.73 3.85 7.52
CA VAL A 175 -16.91 4.35 8.24
C VAL A 175 -18.18 3.74 7.64
N ASN A 176 -19.32 3.83 8.31
CA ASN A 176 -20.60 3.35 7.79
C ASN A 176 -21.39 4.43 7.04
N THR A 177 -21.25 5.71 7.41
CA THR A 177 -22.05 6.81 6.84
C THR A 177 -21.21 8.03 6.46
N TYR A 178 -21.80 8.92 5.64
CA TYR A 178 -21.22 10.21 5.29
C TYR A 178 -21.00 11.09 6.53
N GLU A 179 -21.93 11.07 7.49
CA GLU A 179 -21.87 11.87 8.72
C GLU A 179 -20.69 11.47 9.60
N GLU A 180 -20.32 10.18 9.62
CA GLU A 180 -19.14 9.70 10.31
C GLU A 180 -17.85 10.18 9.63
N ALA A 181 -17.76 10.10 8.29
CA ALA A 181 -16.62 10.64 7.55
C ALA A 181 -16.50 12.16 7.70
N ARG A 182 -17.62 12.89 7.71
CA ARG A 182 -17.65 14.35 7.87
C ARG A 182 -17.08 14.81 9.22
N LYS A 183 -17.10 13.97 10.27
CA LYS A 183 -16.44 14.28 11.55
C LYS A 183 -14.90 14.16 11.46
N LEU A 184 -14.41 13.40 10.50
CA LEU A 184 -12.97 13.20 10.25
C LEU A 184 -12.42 14.22 9.25
N TRP A 185 -13.26 14.70 8.34
CA TRP A 185 -12.91 15.76 7.40
C TRP A 185 -13.12 17.15 7.99
N ASP A 186 -12.28 18.12 7.62
CA ASP A 186 -12.45 19.53 7.97
C ASP A 186 -13.51 20.23 7.09
N ALA A 187 -14.59 19.50 6.76
CA ALA A 187 -15.65 19.97 5.86
C ALA A 187 -16.71 20.83 6.59
N THR A 188 -16.34 21.53 7.67
CA THR A 188 -17.29 22.20 8.58
C THR A 188 -17.55 23.68 8.31
N ALA A 189 -17.07 24.27 7.22
CA ALA A 189 -17.46 25.63 6.87
C ALA A 189 -18.87 25.67 6.24
N THR A 190 -19.90 25.51 7.08
CA THR A 190 -21.10 26.35 6.92
C THR A 190 -20.61 27.79 6.89
N THR A 191 -20.92 28.49 5.81
CA THR A 191 -20.88 29.96 5.80
C THR A 191 -21.64 30.44 7.03
N SER A 192 -20.93 31.06 7.97
CA SER A 192 -21.41 31.87 9.11
C SER A 192 -22.79 31.53 9.69
N VAL A 193 -22.81 31.12 10.96
CA VAL A 193 -23.93 30.71 11.84
C VAL A 193 -25.12 31.71 11.93
N ASP A 194 -25.11 32.83 11.22
CA ASP A 194 -26.14 33.87 11.30
C ASP A 194 -27.19 33.86 10.17
N ASN A 195 -27.07 32.98 9.17
CA ASN A 195 -28.08 32.86 8.11
C ASN A 195 -28.71 31.46 8.06
N LYS A 196 -30.04 31.42 8.23
CA LYS A 196 -30.88 30.22 8.01
C LYS A 196 -30.88 29.71 6.55
N ASP A 197 -30.18 30.40 5.65
CA ASP A 197 -29.91 30.05 4.25
C ASP A 197 -28.41 29.69 4.01
N ALA A 198 -27.77 29.00 4.94
CA ALA A 198 -26.37 28.56 4.77
C ALA A 198 -26.26 27.46 3.71
N SER A 199 -26.10 27.86 2.44
CA SER A 199 -25.74 26.96 1.35
C SER A 199 -24.41 26.26 1.66
N LEU A 200 -24.36 24.95 1.47
CA LEU A 200 -23.16 24.13 1.67
C LEU A 200 -21.98 24.68 0.83
N SER A 201 -20.76 24.62 1.36
CA SER A 201 -19.58 24.95 0.55
C SER A 201 -19.48 24.04 -0.68
N LEU A 202 -18.85 24.52 -1.76
CA LEU A 202 -18.66 23.72 -2.99
C LEU A 202 -17.97 22.38 -2.71
N GLU A 203 -17.00 22.37 -1.78
CA GLU A 203 -16.34 21.15 -1.32
C GLU A 203 -17.32 20.21 -0.62
N ALA A 204 -18.13 20.71 0.32
CA ALA A 204 -19.12 19.89 1.01
C ALA A 204 -20.15 19.29 0.03
N GLN A 205 -20.58 20.06 -0.98
CA GLN A 205 -21.45 19.58 -2.05
C GLN A 205 -20.78 18.48 -2.90
N ALA A 206 -19.51 18.65 -3.27
CA ALA A 206 -18.75 17.64 -4.00
C ALA A 206 -18.58 16.35 -3.18
N LEU A 207 -18.17 16.47 -1.90
CA LEU A 207 -18.06 15.33 -0.98
C LEU A 207 -19.40 14.60 -0.84
N GLN A 208 -20.49 15.32 -0.59
CA GLN A 208 -21.82 14.73 -0.46
C GLN A 208 -22.29 14.05 -1.76
N THR A 209 -22.01 14.65 -2.92
CA THR A 209 -22.35 14.09 -4.23
C THR A 209 -21.63 12.78 -4.47
N LEU A 210 -20.32 12.75 -4.23
CA LEU A 210 -19.49 11.55 -4.42
C LEU A 210 -19.89 10.44 -3.43
N THR A 211 -20.12 10.76 -2.16
CA THR A 211 -20.55 9.74 -1.19
C THR A 211 -21.97 9.24 -1.49
N SER A 212 -22.89 10.10 -1.92
CA SER A 212 -24.26 9.67 -2.26
C SER A 212 -24.30 8.77 -3.50
N ALA A 213 -23.39 8.99 -4.44
CA ALA A 213 -23.31 8.20 -5.68
C ALA A 213 -22.60 6.85 -5.48
N PHE A 214 -21.55 6.81 -4.66
CA PHE A 214 -20.62 5.69 -4.63
C PHE A 214 -20.44 5.02 -3.26
N TRP A 215 -21.09 5.51 -2.20
CA TRP A 215 -21.10 4.85 -0.89
C TRP A 215 -22.47 4.24 -0.55
N PRO A 216 -22.49 3.04 0.07
CA PRO A 216 -21.35 2.15 0.31
C PRO A 216 -20.76 1.61 -1.00
N GLY A 217 -19.44 1.55 -1.12
CA GLY A 217 -18.78 1.11 -2.34
C GLY A 217 -17.29 1.40 -2.44
N PRO A 218 -16.67 1.03 -3.58
CA PRO A 218 -15.22 1.02 -3.78
C PRO A 218 -14.64 2.39 -4.14
N LEU A 219 -15.18 3.48 -3.58
CA LEU A 219 -14.64 4.83 -3.69
C LEU A 219 -14.04 5.28 -2.35
N THR A 220 -12.78 5.66 -2.36
CA THR A 220 -12.12 6.34 -1.24
C THR A 220 -11.95 7.81 -1.57
N ILE A 221 -12.33 8.67 -0.63
CA ILE A 221 -12.26 10.12 -0.78
C ILE A 221 -11.23 10.67 0.21
N VAL A 222 -10.28 11.43 -0.30
CA VAL A 222 -9.25 12.14 0.46
C VAL A 222 -9.64 13.62 0.53
N ALA A 223 -9.78 14.14 1.74
CA ALA A 223 -10.11 15.54 2.01
C ALA A 223 -9.29 16.05 3.21
N PRO A 224 -9.21 17.38 3.43
CA PRO A 224 -8.55 17.94 4.60
C PRO A 224 -9.07 17.31 5.88
N ALA A 225 -8.19 17.01 6.83
CA ALA A 225 -8.56 16.34 8.06
C ALA A 225 -8.96 17.31 9.17
N HIS A 226 -9.93 16.94 9.99
CA HIS A 226 -10.34 17.71 11.15
C HIS A 226 -9.29 17.58 12.28
N LEU A 227 -8.41 18.57 12.37
CA LEU A 227 -7.35 18.60 13.37
C LEU A 227 -7.83 19.28 14.67
N PRO A 228 -7.33 18.85 15.85
CA PRO A 228 -6.33 17.79 16.07
C PRO A 228 -6.96 16.39 16.28
N SER A 229 -8.26 16.21 15.99
CA SER A 229 -8.98 14.96 16.30
C SER A 229 -8.46 13.73 15.55
N VAL A 230 -7.97 13.92 14.32
CA VAL A 230 -7.35 12.87 13.51
C VAL A 230 -5.84 12.79 13.80
N PRO A 231 -5.31 11.63 14.25
CA PRO A 231 -3.89 11.51 14.56
C PRO A 231 -2.96 11.67 13.35
N SER A 232 -1.90 12.47 13.44
CA SER A 232 -0.96 12.71 12.32
C SER A 232 -0.38 11.44 11.68
N ILE A 233 -0.19 10.38 12.46
CA ILE A 233 0.34 9.08 12.01
C ILE A 233 -0.54 8.41 10.95
N ILE A 234 -1.86 8.62 10.95
CA ILE A 234 -2.75 8.04 9.94
C ILE A 234 -2.66 8.76 8.59
N MET A 235 -2.29 10.04 8.63
CA MET A 235 -2.24 10.96 7.47
C MET A 235 -0.85 11.06 6.85
N ALA A 236 0.14 10.33 7.39
CA ALA A 236 1.55 10.50 7.04
C ALA A 236 2.03 11.97 7.13
N GLY A 237 1.44 12.76 8.05
CA GLY A 237 1.77 14.18 8.22
C GLY A 237 1.26 15.13 7.12
N THR A 238 0.46 14.66 6.16
CA THR A 238 0.01 15.48 5.01
C THR A 238 -1.11 16.47 5.33
N GLY A 239 -1.83 16.27 6.45
CA GLY A 239 -3.02 17.06 6.80
C GLY A 239 -4.30 16.62 6.09
N TYR A 240 -4.26 15.54 5.31
CA TYR A 240 -5.42 14.96 4.63
C TYR A 240 -5.73 13.58 5.17
N VAL A 241 -7.02 13.24 5.27
CA VAL A 241 -7.48 11.91 5.69
C VAL A 241 -8.33 11.27 4.60
N ALA A 242 -8.06 9.99 4.34
CA ALA A 242 -8.79 9.18 3.38
C ALA A 242 -9.92 8.42 4.09
N CYS A 243 -11.16 8.57 3.63
CA CYS A 243 -12.30 7.82 4.16
C CYS A 243 -12.97 6.96 3.07
N ARG A 244 -13.56 5.83 3.48
CA ARG A 244 -14.39 4.96 2.63
C ARG A 244 -15.55 4.38 3.43
N SER A 245 -16.70 4.18 2.80
CA SER A 245 -17.77 3.32 3.32
C SER A 245 -17.82 2.00 2.53
N PRO A 246 -17.33 0.87 3.08
CA PRO A 246 -17.25 -0.39 2.33
C PRO A 246 -18.64 -0.98 2.06
N ALA A 247 -18.82 -1.60 0.90
CA ALA A 247 -20.06 -2.26 0.47
C ALA A 247 -20.11 -3.75 0.84
N HIS A 248 -19.48 -4.14 1.96
CA HIS A 248 -19.46 -5.52 2.41
C HIS A 248 -20.22 -5.67 3.74
N PRO A 249 -21.22 -6.57 3.84
CA PRO A 249 -22.04 -6.73 5.05
C PRO A 249 -21.21 -6.97 6.32
N ILE A 250 -20.22 -7.87 6.25
CA ILE A 250 -19.28 -8.15 7.36
C ILE A 250 -18.52 -6.90 7.80
N ALA A 251 -17.89 -6.17 6.86
CA ALA A 251 -17.16 -4.94 7.19
C ALA A 251 -18.07 -3.90 7.89
N ARG A 252 -19.28 -3.69 7.36
CA ARG A 252 -20.24 -2.73 7.92
C ARG A 252 -20.74 -3.12 9.31
N ALA A 253 -21.04 -4.41 9.50
CA ALA A 253 -21.41 -4.97 10.79
C ALA A 253 -20.26 -4.81 11.80
N LEU A 254 -19.02 -5.09 11.39
CA LEU A 254 -17.85 -4.93 12.25
C LEU A 254 -17.58 -3.47 12.63
N ILE A 255 -17.67 -2.52 11.69
CA ILE A 255 -17.57 -1.08 11.97
C ILE A 255 -18.63 -0.66 12.99
N LYS A 256 -19.85 -1.19 12.85
CA LYS A 256 -20.96 -0.90 13.78
C LYS A 256 -20.68 -1.48 15.17
N GLU A 257 -20.26 -2.74 15.27
CA GLU A 257 -19.94 -3.40 16.55
C GLU A 257 -18.74 -2.77 17.25
N ALA A 258 -17.76 -2.27 16.49
CA ALA A 258 -16.61 -1.57 17.05
C ALA A 258 -16.97 -0.23 17.67
N GLY A 259 -18.02 0.46 17.18
CA GLY A 259 -18.44 1.77 17.69
C GLY A 259 -17.40 2.89 17.50
N VAL A 260 -16.35 2.64 16.71
CA VAL A 260 -15.25 3.57 16.42
C VAL A 260 -14.89 3.51 14.92
N PRO A 261 -14.37 4.60 14.32
CA PRO A 261 -13.84 4.54 12.96
C PRO A 261 -12.65 3.58 12.88
N ILE A 262 -12.58 2.77 11.81
CA ILE A 262 -11.58 1.72 11.66
C ILE A 262 -10.57 2.10 10.59
N ALA A 263 -9.29 2.24 10.93
CA ALA A 263 -8.24 2.37 9.93
C ALA A 263 -7.86 0.97 9.43
N ALA A 264 -7.97 0.74 8.12
CA ALA A 264 -7.73 -0.58 7.53
C ALA A 264 -7.01 -0.52 6.18
N PRO A 265 -5.66 -0.60 6.12
CA PRO A 265 -4.96 -0.94 4.90
C PRO A 265 -5.21 -2.41 4.51
N SER A 266 -4.77 -2.84 3.33
CA SER A 266 -4.83 -4.25 2.91
C SER A 266 -4.11 -5.17 3.92
N ALA A 267 -4.60 -6.40 4.16
CA ALA A 267 -4.11 -7.27 5.24
C ALA A 267 -2.90 -8.16 4.87
N ASN A 268 -1.92 -7.60 4.17
CA ASN A 268 -0.68 -8.28 3.74
C ASN A 268 0.57 -7.63 4.33
N LYS A 269 1.71 -8.32 4.31
CA LYS A 269 3.02 -7.68 4.57
C LYS A 269 3.28 -6.62 3.48
N PHE A 270 3.93 -5.52 3.86
CA PHE A 270 4.14 -4.38 2.96
C PHE A 270 4.88 -4.80 1.68
N GLY A 271 4.44 -4.28 0.53
CA GLY A 271 4.97 -4.65 -0.80
C GLY A 271 4.41 -5.95 -1.40
N HIS A 272 3.92 -6.88 -0.58
CA HIS A 272 3.36 -8.15 -1.03
C HIS A 272 2.00 -7.98 -1.74
N VAL A 273 1.55 -9.03 -2.44
CA VAL A 273 0.25 -9.08 -3.16
C VAL A 273 -0.92 -8.88 -2.18
N SER A 274 -1.92 -8.08 -2.52
CA SER A 274 -3.07 -7.84 -1.63
C SER A 274 -3.89 -9.12 -1.39
N PRO A 275 -4.48 -9.31 -0.19
CA PRO A 275 -5.23 -10.52 0.14
C PRO A 275 -6.71 -10.41 -0.23
N THR A 276 -7.22 -11.36 -1.01
CA THR A 276 -8.64 -11.52 -1.34
C THR A 276 -9.34 -12.66 -0.58
N ARG A 277 -8.62 -13.38 0.28
CA ARG A 277 -9.11 -14.54 1.06
C ARG A 277 -8.46 -14.56 2.45
N ALA A 278 -9.15 -15.14 3.43
CA ALA A 278 -8.63 -15.28 4.80
C ALA A 278 -7.28 -16.02 4.83
N MET A 279 -7.09 -17.02 3.96
CA MET A 279 -5.82 -17.75 3.86
C MET A 279 -4.65 -16.84 3.43
N HIS A 280 -4.87 -15.89 2.52
CA HIS A 280 -3.83 -14.93 2.12
C HIS A 280 -3.40 -14.04 3.29
N VAL A 281 -4.34 -13.68 4.16
CA VAL A 281 -4.05 -12.94 5.40
C VAL A 281 -3.24 -13.80 6.36
N TRP A 282 -3.65 -15.06 6.54
CA TRP A 282 -2.95 -16.03 7.38
C TRP A 282 -1.50 -16.22 6.94
N ASP A 283 -1.25 -16.39 5.65
CA ASP A 283 0.11 -16.59 5.12
C ASP A 283 1.07 -15.44 5.46
N ASP A 284 0.55 -14.22 5.50
CA ASP A 284 1.33 -13.03 5.76
C ASP A 284 1.42 -12.66 7.26
N LEU A 285 0.35 -12.89 8.02
CA LEU A 285 0.17 -12.32 9.36
C LEU A 285 -0.02 -13.36 10.48
N LYS A 286 0.13 -14.67 10.22
CA LYS A 286 -0.07 -15.73 11.24
C LYS A 286 0.74 -15.59 12.54
N TYR A 287 1.86 -14.86 12.51
CA TYR A 287 2.70 -14.63 13.68
C TYR A 287 2.39 -13.31 14.40
N GLU A 288 1.39 -12.57 13.92
CA GLU A 288 0.94 -11.31 14.51
C GLU A 288 -0.33 -11.55 15.33
N ASP A 289 -0.58 -10.68 16.31
CA ASP A 289 -1.81 -10.75 17.12
C ASP A 289 -3.04 -10.21 16.37
N VAL A 290 -3.58 -11.03 15.46
CA VAL A 290 -4.66 -10.64 14.56
C VAL A 290 -5.77 -11.68 14.56
N TRP A 291 -7.02 -11.24 14.76
CA TRP A 291 -8.18 -12.08 14.48
C TRP A 291 -8.59 -11.91 13.02
N ILE A 292 -8.73 -13.00 12.28
CA ILE A 292 -9.03 -13.02 10.85
C ILE A 292 -10.45 -13.53 10.68
N VAL A 293 -11.38 -12.65 10.30
CA VAL A 293 -12.76 -13.03 10.01
C VAL A 293 -12.81 -13.78 8.68
N ASP A 294 -13.16 -15.06 8.74
CA ASP A 294 -13.28 -15.95 7.59
C ASP A 294 -14.77 -16.26 7.33
N PRO A 295 -15.37 -15.75 6.23
CA PRO A 295 -16.77 -16.00 5.90
C PRO A 295 -17.07 -17.47 5.57
N GLU A 296 -16.05 -18.25 5.23
CA GLU A 296 -16.19 -19.67 4.90
C GLU A 296 -16.12 -20.58 6.15
N MET A 297 -15.71 -20.04 7.30
CA MET A 297 -15.53 -20.76 8.56
C MET A 297 -16.84 -20.88 9.35
N THR A 298 -17.10 -22.05 9.92
CA THR A 298 -18.27 -22.29 10.77
C THR A 298 -17.98 -21.98 12.25
N ASP A 299 -19.03 -21.76 13.05
CA ASP A 299 -18.88 -21.58 14.50
C ASP A 299 -18.31 -22.84 15.18
N GLU A 300 -18.66 -24.03 14.68
CA GLU A 300 -18.13 -25.31 15.15
C GLU A 300 -16.62 -25.43 14.91
N GLU A 301 -16.16 -25.08 13.69
CA GLU A 301 -14.73 -25.04 13.36
C GLU A 301 -14.00 -24.00 14.23
N GLU A 302 -14.63 -22.88 14.58
CA GLU A 302 -14.03 -21.88 15.46
C GLU A 302 -13.86 -22.41 16.89
N ASP A 303 -14.89 -23.05 17.43
CA ASP A 303 -14.88 -23.60 18.79
C ASP A 303 -13.86 -24.74 18.92
N GLU A 304 -13.74 -25.63 17.92
CA GLU A 304 -12.73 -26.68 17.89
C GLU A 304 -11.30 -26.12 17.91
N ASN A 305 -11.03 -25.10 17.07
CA ASN A 305 -9.72 -24.43 17.04
C ASN A 305 -9.39 -23.73 18.37
N GLU A 306 -10.40 -23.22 19.09
CA GLU A 306 -10.20 -22.61 20.40
C GLU A 306 -9.89 -23.63 21.50
N VAL A 307 -10.48 -24.83 21.45
CA VAL A 307 -10.16 -25.94 22.36
C VAL A 307 -8.73 -26.43 22.13
N ASP A 308 -8.35 -26.65 20.87
CA ASP A 308 -7.00 -27.09 20.51
C ASP A 308 -5.92 -26.08 20.95
N ALA A 309 -6.16 -24.78 20.77
CA ALA A 309 -5.24 -23.74 21.21
C ALA A 309 -5.06 -23.67 22.74
N ARG A 310 -6.01 -24.19 23.52
CA ARG A 310 -5.91 -24.29 24.99
C ARG A 310 -5.22 -25.58 25.45
N GLU A 311 -5.16 -26.59 24.59
CA GLU A 311 -4.64 -27.93 24.91
C GLU A 311 -3.25 -28.23 24.32
N GLU A 312 -2.50 -27.23 23.82
CA GLU A 312 -1.12 -27.40 23.35
C GLU A 312 -0.14 -27.73 24.50
N GLY A 313 -0.18 -28.98 24.95
CA GLY A 313 0.89 -29.70 25.64
C GLY A 313 1.63 -30.64 24.66
N GLU A 314 2.91 -30.88 24.92
CA GLU A 314 3.89 -31.51 24.01
C GLU A 314 3.51 -32.88 23.41
N ASP A 315 2.53 -33.59 23.98
CA ASP A 315 2.16 -34.96 23.60
C ASP A 315 1.25 -35.09 22.36
N LYS A 316 0.55 -34.04 21.92
CA LYS A 316 -0.38 -34.14 20.76
C LYS A 316 0.29 -33.90 19.40
N LYS A 317 1.46 -33.27 19.34
CA LYS A 317 2.17 -32.98 18.07
C LYS A 317 2.57 -34.26 17.32
N ARG A 318 2.92 -35.34 18.05
CA ARG A 318 3.24 -36.65 17.45
C ARG A 318 2.02 -37.36 16.86
N LYS A 319 0.85 -37.25 17.51
CA LYS A 319 -0.40 -37.84 16.99
C LYS A 319 -0.95 -37.13 15.76
N ARG A 320 -0.60 -35.84 15.57
CA ARG A 320 -1.02 -35.05 14.41
C ARG A 320 -0.26 -35.44 13.14
N GLU A 321 1.02 -35.79 13.25
CA GLU A 321 1.83 -36.29 12.14
C GLU A 321 1.41 -37.72 11.73
N GLU A 322 1.01 -38.58 12.68
CA GLU A 322 0.51 -39.93 12.39
C GLU A 322 -0.91 -39.94 11.79
N ASN A 323 -1.82 -39.07 12.27
CA ASN A 323 -3.20 -39.01 11.74
C ASN A 323 -3.33 -38.31 10.37
N GLU A 324 -2.41 -37.41 10.01
CA GLU A 324 -2.38 -36.78 8.67
C GLU A 324 -1.85 -37.74 7.58
N GLU A 325 -1.10 -38.77 7.95
CA GLU A 325 -0.69 -39.85 7.04
C GLU A 325 -1.79 -40.91 6.86
N GLU A 326 -2.57 -41.25 7.91
CA GLU A 326 -3.71 -42.18 7.78
C GLU A 326 -4.90 -41.58 7.02
N LYS A 327 -5.21 -40.28 7.17
CA LYS A 327 -6.29 -39.62 6.40
C LYS A 327 -5.97 -39.39 4.91
N LYS A 328 -4.74 -39.65 4.47
CA LYS A 328 -4.37 -39.64 3.04
C LYS A 328 -4.56 -41.00 2.35
N GLY A 329 -4.95 -42.04 3.09
CA GLY A 329 -5.05 -43.42 2.59
C GLY A 329 -6.44 -43.87 2.13
N GLU A 330 -7.53 -43.28 2.62
CA GLU A 330 -8.89 -43.73 2.32
C GLU A 330 -9.85 -42.53 2.21
N ASP A 331 -9.97 -41.96 1.01
CA ASP A 331 -11.19 -41.32 0.49
C ASP A 331 -10.91 -40.87 -0.96
N THR A 332 -10.94 -41.86 -1.87
CA THR A 332 -10.93 -41.61 -3.31
C THR A 332 -12.38 -41.55 -3.80
N GLU A 333 -12.70 -40.47 -4.53
CA GLU A 333 -13.74 -40.44 -5.55
C GLU A 333 -15.18 -40.76 -5.08
N GLN A 334 -15.87 -39.77 -4.50
CA GLN A 334 -17.28 -39.40 -4.78
C GLN A 334 -17.88 -38.60 -3.62
N GLN A 335 -17.41 -37.38 -3.41
CA GLN A 335 -18.16 -36.30 -2.74
C GLN A 335 -17.53 -34.91 -2.90
N GLN A 336 -16.83 -34.66 -4.01
CA GLN A 336 -16.59 -33.29 -4.48
C GLN A 336 -17.86 -32.78 -5.16
N GLN A 337 -18.91 -32.55 -4.37
CA GLN A 337 -19.92 -31.58 -4.76
C GLN A 337 -19.20 -30.23 -4.85
N GLU A 338 -19.30 -29.59 -6.01
CA GLU A 338 -18.85 -28.22 -6.27
C GLU A 338 -19.47 -27.29 -5.21
N LYS A 339 -18.80 -27.11 -4.06
CA LYS A 339 -18.93 -25.87 -3.29
C LYS A 339 -18.43 -24.80 -4.22
N THR A 340 -19.35 -24.09 -4.86
CA THR A 340 -19.08 -22.85 -5.58
C THR A 340 -18.31 -21.95 -4.61
N LYS A 341 -16.99 -21.87 -4.82
CA LYS A 341 -16.06 -21.07 -4.02
C LYS A 341 -16.62 -19.65 -3.98
N THR A 342 -17.07 -19.22 -2.80
CA THR A 342 -17.76 -17.94 -2.68
C THR A 342 -16.73 -16.85 -2.88
N ILE A 343 -16.88 -16.03 -3.91
CA ILE A 343 -16.00 -14.89 -4.14
C ILE A 343 -16.29 -13.87 -3.04
N VAL A 344 -15.45 -13.84 -2.01
CA VAL A 344 -15.59 -12.95 -0.86
C VAL A 344 -15.36 -11.48 -1.26
N CYS A 345 -14.26 -11.22 -1.97
CA CYS A 345 -13.91 -9.90 -2.48
C CYS A 345 -14.27 -9.80 -3.97
N ASN A 346 -15.54 -9.50 -4.25
CA ASN A 346 -16.10 -9.53 -5.61
C ASN A 346 -15.58 -8.46 -6.58
N VAL A 347 -15.06 -7.34 -6.08
CA VAL A 347 -14.34 -6.35 -6.91
C VAL A 347 -12.90 -6.79 -7.16
N GLY A 348 -12.26 -7.43 -6.17
CA GLY A 348 -10.93 -8.05 -6.23
C GLY A 348 -9.74 -7.12 -6.48
N VAL A 349 -9.97 -5.83 -6.70
CA VAL A 349 -8.95 -4.77 -6.74
C VAL A 349 -9.27 -3.69 -5.71
N GLU A 350 -8.26 -2.94 -5.26
CA GLU A 350 -8.47 -1.85 -4.31
C GLU A 350 -9.35 -0.73 -4.87
N SER A 351 -9.94 0.06 -3.95
CA SER A 351 -10.81 1.18 -4.28
C SER A 351 -10.15 2.24 -5.17
N THR A 352 -10.97 2.90 -5.99
CA THR A 352 -10.60 4.16 -6.64
C THR A 352 -10.37 5.20 -5.54
N VAL A 353 -9.24 5.91 -5.58
CA VAL A 353 -8.92 6.95 -4.60
C VAL A 353 -8.94 8.31 -5.29
N VAL A 354 -9.77 9.22 -4.80
CA VAL A 354 -9.87 10.59 -5.28
C VAL A 354 -9.48 11.57 -4.18
N LYS A 355 -8.75 12.63 -4.55
CA LYS A 355 -8.51 13.80 -3.69
C LYS A 355 -9.40 14.93 -4.14
N VAL A 356 -10.17 15.50 -3.22
CA VAL A 356 -11.00 16.68 -3.47
C VAL A 356 -10.28 17.89 -2.91
N GLU A 357 -10.09 18.91 -3.74
CA GLU A 357 -9.51 20.19 -3.35
C GLU A 357 -10.46 21.33 -3.76
N PRO A 358 -10.81 22.24 -2.83
CA PRO A 358 -11.73 23.33 -3.13
C PRO A 358 -11.11 24.36 -4.10
N PRO A 359 -11.95 25.18 -4.74
CA PRO A 359 -11.52 26.40 -5.44
C PRO A 359 -10.66 27.28 -4.53
N SER A 360 -9.47 27.70 -4.97
CA SER A 360 -8.65 28.66 -4.23
C SER A 360 -9.20 30.08 -4.39
N SER A 361 -9.53 30.75 -3.30
CA SER A 361 -9.83 32.19 -3.31
C SER A 361 -8.52 33.00 -3.25
N SER A 362 -7.77 33.09 -4.35
CA SER A 362 -6.64 34.01 -4.43
C SER A 362 -7.12 35.44 -4.62
N SER A 363 -6.87 36.28 -3.61
CA SER A 363 -7.22 37.69 -3.57
C SER A 363 -6.32 38.54 -4.50
N SER A 364 -6.52 38.52 -5.82
CA SER A 364 -6.03 39.58 -6.73
C SER A 364 -6.39 39.47 -8.22
N SER A 365 -7.10 38.45 -8.69
CA SER A 365 -7.54 38.37 -10.09
C SER A 365 -8.98 37.88 -10.19
N SER A 366 -9.73 38.45 -11.12
CA SER A 366 -11.17 38.24 -11.36
C SER A 366 -11.51 36.87 -11.99
N GLU A 367 -10.63 35.88 -11.88
CA GLU A 367 -10.88 34.50 -12.33
C GLU A 367 -11.01 33.59 -11.11
N CYS A 368 -12.22 33.10 -10.87
CA CYS A 368 -12.47 32.07 -9.88
C CYS A 368 -11.86 30.76 -10.41
N SER A 369 -10.69 30.37 -9.90
CA SER A 369 -10.07 29.08 -10.24
C SER A 369 -10.99 27.95 -9.80
N LYS A 370 -11.35 27.03 -10.70
CA LYS A 370 -12.11 25.82 -10.34
C LYS A 370 -11.37 25.00 -9.27
N GLY A 371 -12.12 24.27 -8.45
CA GLY A 371 -11.57 23.22 -7.60
C GLY A 371 -11.12 22.02 -8.44
N THR A 372 -10.41 21.08 -7.81
CA THR A 372 -9.91 19.89 -8.50
C THR A 372 -10.34 18.62 -7.79
N ILE A 373 -10.67 17.60 -8.59
CA ILE A 373 -10.89 16.22 -8.12
C ILE A 373 -9.86 15.35 -8.85
N THR A 374 -8.82 14.97 -8.13
CA THR A 374 -7.69 14.23 -8.70
C THR A 374 -7.82 12.74 -8.38
N ILE A 375 -7.84 11.88 -9.41
CA ILE A 375 -7.75 10.43 -9.25
C ILE A 375 -6.31 10.07 -8.93
N LEU A 376 -6.06 9.68 -7.68
CA LEU A 376 -4.75 9.25 -7.19
C LEU A 376 -4.48 7.77 -7.46
N ARG A 377 -5.52 6.93 -7.45
CA ARG A 377 -5.43 5.49 -7.70
C ARG A 377 -6.66 4.99 -8.45
N HIS A 378 -6.45 4.21 -9.50
CA HIS A 378 -7.52 3.53 -10.22
C HIS A 378 -8.00 2.28 -9.47
N GLY A 379 -9.32 2.11 -9.47
CA GLY A 379 -10.06 0.97 -8.93
C GLY A 379 -11.34 0.78 -9.75
N ALA A 380 -12.45 0.42 -9.12
CA ALA A 380 -13.68 0.08 -9.84
C ALA A 380 -14.52 1.28 -10.35
N ILE A 381 -14.25 2.51 -9.90
CA ILE A 381 -14.99 3.71 -10.31
C ILE A 381 -14.16 4.49 -11.33
N SER A 382 -14.75 4.80 -12.50
CA SER A 382 -14.08 5.48 -13.60
C SER A 382 -14.06 7.00 -13.45
N GLN A 383 -13.26 7.67 -14.29
CA GLN A 383 -13.31 9.14 -14.38
C GLN A 383 -14.64 9.64 -14.95
N SER A 384 -15.27 8.91 -15.88
CA SER A 384 -16.57 9.28 -16.43
C SER A 384 -17.70 9.12 -15.43
N ASP A 385 -17.65 8.10 -14.57
CA ASP A 385 -18.61 7.90 -13.47
C ASP A 385 -18.60 9.11 -12.53
N ILE A 386 -17.40 9.53 -12.13
CA ILE A 386 -17.19 10.71 -11.28
C ILE A 386 -17.75 11.96 -11.99
N LYS A 387 -17.39 12.19 -13.26
CA LYS A 387 -17.89 13.34 -14.03
C LYS A 387 -19.43 13.32 -14.14
N SER A 388 -20.01 12.17 -14.44
CA SER A 388 -21.46 11.97 -14.55
C SER A 388 -22.18 12.29 -13.23
N SER A 389 -21.64 11.84 -12.10
CA SER A 389 -22.21 12.12 -10.77
C SER A 389 -22.21 13.63 -10.44
N LEU A 390 -21.11 14.32 -10.74
CA LEU A 390 -20.98 15.77 -10.53
C LEU A 390 -21.87 16.56 -11.50
N GLY A 391 -22.00 16.10 -12.74
CA GLY A 391 -22.85 16.72 -13.76
C GLY A 391 -24.32 16.73 -13.36
N LYS A 392 -24.82 15.64 -12.75
CA LYS A 392 -26.20 15.55 -12.22
C LYS A 392 -26.50 16.60 -11.14
N GLN A 393 -25.49 17.08 -10.42
CA GLN A 393 -25.59 18.13 -9.40
C GLN A 393 -25.08 19.49 -9.88
N ASN A 394 -24.82 19.64 -11.19
CA ASN A 394 -24.27 20.85 -11.81
C ASN A 394 -22.94 21.34 -11.20
N LEU A 395 -22.10 20.42 -10.71
CA LEU A 395 -20.81 20.73 -10.07
C LEU A 395 -19.62 20.72 -11.04
N LEU A 396 -19.78 20.21 -12.28
CA LEU A 396 -18.69 20.17 -13.28
C LEU A 396 -18.20 21.55 -13.72
N GLN A 397 -19.03 22.59 -13.57
CA GLN A 397 -18.62 23.96 -13.83
C GLN A 397 -17.65 24.49 -12.75
N HIS A 398 -17.62 23.86 -11.57
CA HIS A 398 -16.83 24.27 -10.42
C HIS A 398 -15.62 23.37 -10.14
N PHE A 399 -15.59 22.16 -10.69
CA PHE A 399 -14.53 21.18 -10.47
C PHE A 399 -14.01 20.59 -11.77
N ASP A 400 -12.69 20.56 -11.92
CA ASP A 400 -12.03 19.76 -12.95
C ASP A 400 -11.68 18.36 -12.40
N VAL A 401 -12.07 17.32 -13.12
CA VAL A 401 -11.78 15.93 -12.76
C VAL A 401 -10.58 15.45 -13.56
N LEU A 402 -9.46 15.19 -12.89
CA LEU A 402 -8.16 14.95 -13.51
C LEU A 402 -7.56 13.62 -13.07
N SER A 403 -6.84 12.95 -13.97
CA SER A 403 -5.92 11.86 -13.61
C SER A 403 -4.57 12.42 -13.15
N LYS A 404 -3.79 11.65 -12.38
CA LYS A 404 -2.46 12.09 -11.91
C LYS A 404 -1.53 12.53 -13.05
N LYS A 405 -1.59 11.87 -14.22
CA LYS A 405 -0.83 12.23 -15.43
C LYS A 405 -1.26 13.59 -16.01
N GLN A 406 -2.56 13.89 -15.96
CA GLN A 406 -3.08 15.18 -16.44
C GLN A 406 -2.64 16.33 -15.53
N VAL A 407 -2.59 16.11 -14.21
CA VAL A 407 -2.08 17.11 -13.25
C VAL A 407 -0.61 17.45 -13.52
N THR A 408 0.25 16.45 -13.77
CA THR A 408 1.67 16.70 -14.06
C THR A 408 1.88 17.45 -15.37
N ARG A 409 1.08 17.12 -16.41
CA ARG A 409 1.14 17.78 -17.73
C ARG A 409 0.62 19.22 -17.71
N ASN A 410 -0.37 19.50 -16.88
CA ASN A 410 -0.91 20.86 -16.72
C ASN A 410 0.04 21.75 -15.89
N LYS A 411 0.89 21.17 -15.04
CA LYS A 411 1.93 21.91 -14.31
C LYS A 411 3.17 22.19 -15.17
N SER A 412 3.50 21.31 -16.12
CA SER A 412 4.63 21.51 -17.04
C SER A 412 4.37 22.58 -18.11
N SER A 413 3.13 23.04 -18.29
CA SER A 413 2.80 24.21 -19.12
C SER A 413 3.09 25.58 -18.47
N GLU A 414 3.61 25.64 -17.23
CA GLU A 414 3.98 26.90 -16.57
C GLU A 414 5.46 27.03 -16.17
N GLN A 415 6.35 26.09 -16.49
CA GLN A 415 7.81 26.28 -16.38
C GLN A 415 8.55 25.21 -17.21
N GLU A 416 9.22 25.65 -18.27
CA GLU A 416 10.10 24.85 -19.12
C GLU A 416 11.35 24.40 -18.34
N GLU A 417 11.49 23.10 -18.07
CA GLU A 417 12.79 22.39 -18.05
C GLU A 417 12.58 20.86 -18.13
N GLU A 418 11.93 20.42 -19.21
CA GLU A 418 11.95 19.01 -19.63
C GLU A 418 13.22 18.77 -20.46
N ASP A 419 14.29 18.35 -19.78
CA ASP A 419 15.29 17.39 -20.29
C ASP A 419 16.47 17.25 -19.31
N LYS A 420 16.25 16.52 -18.21
CA LYS A 420 17.30 15.85 -17.39
C LYS A 420 16.80 15.03 -16.19
N ILE A 421 15.47 14.86 -16.03
CA ILE A 421 14.88 14.15 -14.89
C ILE A 421 14.09 12.93 -15.39
N GLN A 422 14.76 11.96 -16.01
CA GLN A 422 14.22 10.60 -16.18
C GLN A 422 15.20 9.49 -15.76
N GLN A 423 16.33 9.86 -15.14
CA GLN A 423 17.27 8.88 -14.56
C GLN A 423 17.61 9.14 -13.08
N LYS A 424 17.09 10.22 -12.46
CA LYS A 424 17.37 10.58 -11.06
C LYS A 424 16.26 10.27 -10.05
N GLU A 425 15.04 9.98 -10.48
CA GLU A 425 13.90 9.70 -9.57
C GLU A 425 13.81 8.23 -9.08
N LYS A 426 14.78 7.36 -9.40
CA LYS A 426 14.66 5.92 -9.10
C LYS A 426 15.17 5.47 -7.73
N GLU A 427 15.63 6.36 -6.86
CA GLU A 427 16.14 6.00 -5.52
C GLU A 427 15.61 6.87 -4.35
N GLU A 428 14.77 7.90 -4.60
CA GLU A 428 14.25 8.81 -3.54
C GLU A 428 12.71 8.74 -3.33
N GLU A 429 12.04 7.68 -3.80
CA GLU A 429 10.58 7.54 -3.66
C GLU A 429 10.13 7.09 -2.24
N GLU A 430 11.04 6.56 -1.41
CA GLU A 430 10.72 6.09 -0.05
C GLU A 430 10.65 7.21 1.01
N THR A 431 11.17 8.40 0.71
CA THR A 431 11.23 9.54 1.66
C THR A 431 10.11 10.57 1.48
N ILE A 432 9.28 10.45 0.44
CA ILE A 432 8.19 11.39 0.17
C ILE A 432 6.90 10.86 0.81
N ALA A 433 6.35 11.62 1.76
CA ALA A 433 5.05 11.29 2.36
C ALA A 433 3.96 11.22 1.27
N HIS A 434 3.18 10.15 1.26
CA HIS A 434 2.11 9.96 0.30
C HIS A 434 0.77 10.47 0.86
N VAL A 435 -0.09 10.98 -0.01
CA VAL A 435 -1.45 11.45 0.34
C VAL A 435 -2.46 10.30 0.28
N ALA A 436 -2.12 9.20 -0.37
CA ALA A 436 -2.94 8.00 -0.51
C ALA A 436 -2.07 6.74 -0.57
N PRO A 437 -2.59 5.56 -0.19
CA PRO A 437 -1.85 4.31 -0.27
C PRO A 437 -1.67 3.78 -1.70
N GLY A 438 -0.63 2.96 -1.88
CA GLY A 438 -0.37 2.25 -3.14
C GLY A 438 0.21 3.14 -4.25
N GLN A 439 0.92 4.20 -3.88
CA GLN A 439 1.52 5.13 -4.84
C GLN A 439 2.92 4.67 -5.33
N THR A 440 3.65 3.90 -4.52
CA THR A 440 5.02 3.43 -4.82
C THR A 440 5.08 2.32 -5.87
N ILE A 441 6.15 2.27 -6.67
CA ILE A 441 6.30 1.32 -7.79
C ILE A 441 6.31 -0.16 -7.35
N ARG A 442 6.80 -0.49 -6.13
CA ARG A 442 6.98 -1.87 -5.66
C ARG A 442 5.78 -2.47 -4.89
N HIS A 443 4.59 -1.92 -5.03
CA HIS A 443 3.40 -2.52 -4.42
C HIS A 443 2.90 -3.73 -5.23
N TYR A 444 2.39 -4.76 -4.55
CA TYR A 444 1.72 -5.93 -5.15
C TYR A 444 2.66 -6.92 -5.87
N SER A 445 3.94 -6.94 -5.53
CA SER A 445 4.89 -7.84 -6.17
C SER A 445 4.82 -9.23 -5.53
N PRO A 446 4.66 -10.30 -6.35
CA PRO A 446 4.82 -11.66 -5.87
C PRO A 446 6.24 -11.92 -5.37
N ASN A 447 6.41 -12.95 -4.54
CA ASN A 447 7.71 -13.48 -4.13
C ASN A 447 8.51 -14.08 -5.31
N VAL A 448 7.86 -14.33 -6.45
CA VAL A 448 8.44 -14.82 -7.70
C VAL A 448 8.64 -13.65 -8.67
N LEU A 449 9.78 -13.63 -9.37
CA LEU A 449 10.14 -12.56 -10.31
C LEU A 449 9.09 -12.43 -11.42
N SER A 450 8.53 -11.24 -11.59
CA SER A 450 7.41 -10.99 -12.51
C SER A 450 7.80 -10.04 -13.63
N TYR A 451 7.33 -10.32 -14.86
CA TYR A 451 7.64 -9.54 -16.05
C TYR A 451 6.42 -9.38 -16.96
N MET A 452 6.28 -8.20 -17.56
CA MET A 452 5.31 -7.96 -18.63
C MET A 452 5.95 -8.26 -19.99
N ILE A 453 5.30 -9.10 -20.79
CA ILE A 453 5.68 -9.32 -22.18
C ILE A 453 5.10 -8.18 -23.01
N SER A 454 5.96 -7.49 -23.76
CA SER A 454 5.59 -6.41 -24.68
C SER A 454 4.52 -6.85 -25.69
N HIS A 455 3.55 -5.99 -25.97
CA HIS A 455 2.50 -6.27 -26.97
C HIS A 455 3.06 -6.56 -28.36
N ALA A 456 4.25 -6.04 -28.70
CA ALA A 456 4.90 -6.29 -29.98
C ALA A 456 5.27 -7.78 -30.20
N ARG A 457 5.26 -8.59 -29.14
CA ARG A 457 5.69 -10.00 -29.18
C ARG A 457 4.56 -10.99 -29.43
N PHE A 458 3.29 -10.58 -29.33
CA PHE A 458 2.15 -11.47 -29.52
C PHE A 458 1.06 -10.81 -30.35
N THR A 459 0.38 -11.62 -31.18
CA THR A 459 -0.76 -11.15 -31.97
C THR A 459 -2.03 -11.10 -31.11
N SER A 460 -3.05 -10.38 -31.57
CA SER A 460 -4.36 -10.33 -30.90
C SER A 460 -4.99 -11.71 -30.67
N ASN A 461 -4.61 -12.71 -31.46
CA ASN A 461 -5.10 -14.09 -31.36
C ASN A 461 -4.22 -14.99 -30.49
N GLY A 462 -3.05 -14.50 -30.02
CA GLY A 462 -2.12 -15.21 -29.12
C GLY A 462 -1.55 -16.54 -29.63
N ASN A 463 -1.73 -16.83 -30.92
CA ASN A 463 -1.44 -18.14 -31.51
C ASN A 463 0.02 -18.32 -31.94
N ASP A 464 0.76 -17.25 -32.16
CA ASP A 464 2.14 -17.32 -32.63
C ASP A 464 3.04 -16.33 -31.88
N MET A 465 4.16 -16.85 -31.41
CA MET A 465 5.23 -16.13 -30.74
C MET A 465 6.53 -16.85 -31.13
N ASN A 466 7.42 -16.14 -31.84
CA ASN A 466 8.70 -16.70 -32.24
C ASN A 466 9.64 -16.73 -31.03
N LEU A 467 9.86 -17.93 -30.51
CA LEU A 467 10.66 -18.20 -29.32
C LEU A 467 11.96 -18.88 -29.70
N SER A 468 13.08 -18.37 -29.18
CA SER A 468 14.36 -19.09 -29.27
C SER A 468 14.38 -20.32 -28.35
N SER A 469 15.31 -21.24 -28.57
CA SER A 469 15.49 -22.42 -27.70
C SER A 469 15.75 -22.05 -26.24
N GLU A 470 16.47 -20.95 -26.00
CA GLU A 470 16.75 -20.43 -24.65
C GLU A 470 15.46 -19.93 -23.99
N GLU A 471 14.62 -19.21 -24.73
CA GLU A 471 13.34 -18.70 -24.23
C GLU A 471 12.36 -19.84 -23.89
N VAL A 472 12.34 -20.92 -24.69
CA VAL A 472 11.55 -22.13 -24.37
C VAL A 472 11.99 -22.75 -23.05
N GLN A 473 13.30 -22.82 -22.79
CA GLN A 473 13.82 -23.33 -21.52
C GLN A 473 13.41 -22.44 -20.34
N LEU A 474 13.45 -21.11 -20.50
CA LEU A 474 12.99 -20.19 -19.47
C LEU A 474 11.49 -20.34 -19.19
N ILE A 475 10.67 -20.39 -20.24
CA ILE A 475 9.22 -20.59 -20.12
C ILE A 475 8.90 -21.90 -19.40
N SER A 476 9.63 -22.99 -19.67
CA SER A 476 9.42 -24.30 -19.02
C SER A 476 9.56 -24.30 -17.51
N LYS A 477 10.17 -23.26 -16.93
CA LYS A 477 10.30 -23.04 -15.49
C LYS A 477 9.51 -21.84 -14.98
N SER A 478 8.63 -21.30 -15.80
CA SER A 478 7.90 -20.07 -15.51
C SER A 478 6.41 -20.33 -15.47
N VAL A 479 5.71 -19.52 -14.68
CA VAL A 479 4.25 -19.45 -14.65
C VAL A 479 3.79 -18.37 -15.63
N VAL A 480 2.71 -18.63 -16.36
CA VAL A 480 2.10 -17.65 -17.25
C VAL A 480 0.72 -17.28 -16.73
N ILE A 481 0.51 -15.99 -16.52
CA ILE A 481 -0.80 -15.38 -16.23
C ILE A 481 -1.22 -14.64 -17.50
N ASP A 482 -2.21 -15.16 -18.21
CA ASP A 482 -2.70 -14.61 -19.46
C ASP A 482 -3.91 -13.69 -19.25
N TYR A 483 -4.31 -12.99 -20.30
CA TYR A 483 -5.56 -12.25 -20.37
C TYR A 483 -6.13 -12.37 -21.78
N ASN A 484 -7.33 -12.93 -21.90
CA ASN A 484 -8.03 -13.09 -23.18
C ASN A 484 -7.18 -13.84 -24.22
N GLY A 485 -6.46 -14.87 -23.78
CA GLY A 485 -5.65 -15.75 -24.63
C GLY A 485 -4.47 -15.09 -25.36
N LYS A 486 -4.00 -13.91 -24.96
CA LYS A 486 -2.89 -13.20 -25.60
C LYS A 486 -1.57 -13.98 -25.61
N LEU A 487 -1.32 -14.79 -24.59
CA LEU A 487 -0.15 -15.65 -24.42
C LEU A 487 -0.50 -17.14 -24.52
N LYS A 488 -1.63 -17.49 -25.14
CA LYS A 488 -2.13 -18.86 -25.23
C LYS A 488 -1.13 -19.84 -25.84
N CYS A 489 -0.28 -19.39 -26.78
CA CYS A 489 0.79 -20.19 -27.36
C CYS A 489 1.83 -20.70 -26.33
N LEU A 490 1.92 -20.08 -25.14
CA LEU A 490 2.81 -20.48 -24.06
C LEU A 490 2.22 -21.56 -23.14
N LYS A 491 0.90 -21.82 -23.22
CA LYS A 491 0.17 -22.70 -22.29
C LYS A 491 0.79 -24.09 -22.14
N ASN A 492 1.21 -24.72 -23.23
CA ASN A 492 1.78 -26.07 -23.22
C ASN A 492 3.31 -26.08 -23.01
N LYS A 493 3.93 -24.90 -22.91
CA LYS A 493 5.37 -24.73 -22.73
C LYS A 493 5.72 -24.29 -21.32
N ALA A 494 4.80 -23.60 -20.65
CA ALA A 494 4.96 -23.08 -19.30
C ALA A 494 4.87 -24.18 -18.25
N LEU A 495 5.44 -23.92 -17.07
CA LEU A 495 5.30 -24.81 -15.92
C LEU A 495 3.84 -24.90 -15.47
N ASP A 496 3.15 -23.75 -15.47
CA ASP A 496 1.72 -23.66 -15.26
C ASP A 496 1.17 -22.41 -15.96
N TYR A 497 -0.13 -22.44 -16.28
CA TYR A 497 -0.79 -21.41 -17.08
C TYR A 497 -2.22 -21.18 -16.57
N ARG A 498 -2.57 -19.91 -16.37
CA ARG A 498 -3.95 -19.48 -16.11
C ARG A 498 -4.26 -18.20 -16.86
N ASP A 499 -5.53 -18.00 -17.19
CA ASP A 499 -6.01 -16.79 -17.84
C ASP A 499 -6.90 -16.01 -16.87
N LEU A 500 -6.58 -14.74 -16.64
CA LEU A 500 -7.33 -13.83 -15.79
C LEU A 500 -8.79 -13.70 -16.22
N SER A 501 -9.03 -13.75 -17.54
CA SER A 501 -10.36 -13.71 -18.12
C SER A 501 -10.31 -14.25 -19.54
N ILE A 502 -10.78 -15.48 -19.71
CA ILE A 502 -10.87 -16.14 -21.03
C ILE A 502 -11.82 -15.36 -21.94
N SER A 503 -12.82 -14.70 -21.36
CA SER A 503 -13.82 -13.90 -22.07
C SER A 503 -13.33 -12.49 -22.41
N GLY A 504 -12.26 -12.03 -21.76
CA GLY A 504 -11.82 -10.64 -21.80
C GLY A 504 -12.71 -9.68 -20.98
N ASP A 505 -13.58 -10.20 -20.11
CA ASP A 505 -14.32 -9.41 -19.12
C ASP A 505 -13.37 -8.85 -18.04
N SER A 506 -13.33 -7.53 -17.92
CA SER A 506 -12.52 -6.81 -16.95
C SER A 506 -12.94 -7.06 -15.50
N LYS A 507 -14.21 -7.39 -15.25
CA LYS A 507 -14.69 -7.76 -13.90
C LYS A 507 -14.11 -9.08 -13.44
N GLU A 508 -14.08 -10.09 -14.32
CA GLU A 508 -13.47 -11.39 -14.05
C GLU A 508 -11.97 -11.25 -13.77
N ALA A 509 -11.27 -10.46 -14.60
CA ALA A 509 -9.85 -10.19 -14.42
C ALA A 509 -9.56 -9.43 -13.11
N ALA A 510 -10.35 -8.42 -12.77
CA ALA A 510 -10.20 -7.66 -11.53
C ALA A 510 -10.48 -8.54 -10.29
N ALA A 511 -11.51 -9.38 -10.34
CA ALA A 511 -11.84 -10.29 -9.25
C ALA A 511 -10.73 -11.33 -8.99
N SER A 512 -9.97 -11.71 -10.02
CA SER A 512 -9.01 -12.82 -9.96
C SER A 512 -7.53 -12.40 -9.88
N VAL A 513 -7.18 -11.15 -10.23
CA VAL A 513 -5.76 -10.73 -10.39
C VAL A 513 -4.89 -11.04 -9.18
N PHE A 514 -5.34 -10.73 -7.97
CA PHE A 514 -4.56 -11.01 -6.77
C PHE A 514 -4.53 -12.50 -6.39
N GLU A 515 -5.62 -13.24 -6.62
CA GLU A 515 -5.62 -14.70 -6.44
C GLU A 515 -4.62 -15.36 -7.39
N MET A 516 -4.53 -14.91 -8.65
CA MET A 516 -3.58 -15.44 -9.62
C MET A 516 -2.14 -15.09 -9.26
N LEU A 517 -1.87 -13.86 -8.84
CA LEU A 517 -0.54 -13.46 -8.37
C LEU A 517 -0.12 -14.28 -7.14
N ARG A 518 -1.01 -14.50 -6.16
CA ARG A 518 -0.74 -15.39 -5.01
C ARG A 518 -0.56 -16.84 -5.40
N TRP A 519 -1.38 -17.35 -6.31
CA TRP A 519 -1.25 -18.70 -6.84
C TRP A 519 0.10 -18.93 -7.53
N SER A 520 0.62 -17.94 -8.25
CA SER A 520 1.92 -18.06 -8.93
C SER A 520 3.08 -18.39 -7.97
N GLU A 521 2.97 -17.99 -6.70
CA GLU A 521 3.95 -18.30 -5.65
C GLU A 521 3.84 -19.72 -5.11
N CYS A 522 2.68 -20.34 -5.29
CA CYS A 522 2.39 -21.70 -4.84
C CYS A 522 2.84 -22.75 -5.87
N VAL A 523 3.17 -22.34 -7.10
CA VAL A 523 3.65 -23.25 -8.15
C VAL A 523 5.09 -23.66 -7.83
N MET A 524 5.25 -24.92 -7.42
CA MET A 524 6.54 -25.48 -7.05
C MET A 524 7.51 -25.46 -8.24
N GLY A 525 8.68 -24.83 -8.06
CA GLY A 525 9.71 -24.73 -9.09
C GLY A 525 9.56 -23.54 -10.04
N ALA A 526 8.56 -22.67 -9.84
CA ALA A 526 8.42 -21.43 -10.60
C ALA A 526 9.60 -20.48 -10.31
N GLU A 527 10.37 -20.16 -11.35
CA GLU A 527 11.46 -19.19 -11.28
C GLU A 527 11.00 -17.76 -11.66
N ARG A 528 9.98 -17.67 -12.53
CA ARG A 528 9.45 -16.40 -13.07
C ARG A 528 7.94 -16.47 -13.31
N VAL A 529 7.31 -15.30 -13.38
CA VAL A 529 5.92 -15.09 -13.79
C VAL A 529 5.91 -14.16 -14.99
N TYR A 530 5.21 -14.55 -16.04
CA TYR A 530 4.99 -13.73 -17.23
C TYR A 530 3.51 -13.39 -17.39
N PHE A 531 3.22 -12.15 -17.74
CA PHE A 531 1.89 -11.72 -18.13
C PHE A 531 1.95 -10.74 -19.31
N PRO A 532 0.89 -10.64 -20.13
CA PRO A 532 0.90 -9.76 -21.29
C PRO A 532 0.83 -8.30 -20.86
N GLU A 533 1.50 -7.42 -21.59
CA GLU A 533 1.24 -5.99 -21.53
C GLU A 533 -0.21 -5.72 -21.96
N LEU A 534 -0.97 -5.10 -21.05
CA LEU A 534 -2.36 -4.75 -21.31
C LEU A 534 -2.44 -3.36 -21.96
N ILE A 535 -2.64 -3.35 -23.27
CA ILE A 535 -3.03 -2.13 -23.99
C ILE A 535 -4.55 -2.02 -23.95
N VAL A 536 -5.03 -0.85 -23.52
CA VAL A 536 -6.45 -0.49 -23.49
C VAL A 536 -6.69 0.41 -24.68
N VAL A 537 -7.02 -0.16 -25.84
CA VAL A 537 -7.31 0.57 -27.09
C VAL A 537 -8.82 0.58 -27.31
N ALA A 538 -9.34 1.63 -27.94
CA ALA A 538 -10.74 1.66 -28.35
C ALA A 538 -11.07 0.55 -29.34
N PRO A 539 -12.30 -0.01 -29.29
CA PRO A 539 -12.73 -1.08 -30.20
C PRO A 539 -12.58 -0.71 -31.69
N ASP A 540 -12.51 0.58 -31.99
CA ASP A 540 -12.34 1.17 -33.33
C ASP A 540 -10.89 1.56 -33.67
N GLY A 541 -9.93 1.27 -32.80
CA GLY A 541 -8.52 1.64 -32.99
C GLY A 541 -8.19 3.11 -32.72
N GLY A 542 -9.09 3.86 -32.06
CA GLY A 542 -8.88 5.23 -31.59
C GLY A 542 -8.02 5.36 -30.32
N GLU A 543 -7.99 6.56 -29.73
CA GLU A 543 -7.29 6.88 -28.47
C GLU A 543 -7.63 5.88 -27.34
N GLU A 544 -6.72 5.71 -26.36
CA GLU A 544 -6.88 4.77 -25.24
C GLU A 544 -8.30 4.90 -24.62
N VAL A 545 -9.03 3.78 -24.47
CA VAL A 545 -10.33 3.80 -23.74
C VAL A 545 -10.01 4.05 -22.28
N GLU A 546 -10.03 5.31 -21.88
CA GLU A 546 -9.89 5.71 -20.48
C GLU A 546 -11.06 5.24 -19.61
N ASP A 547 -12.08 4.57 -20.16
CA ASP A 547 -13.36 4.39 -19.49
C ASP A 547 -13.61 3.04 -18.80
N ASP A 548 -12.89 1.97 -19.16
CA ASP A 548 -12.96 0.72 -18.38
C ASP A 548 -12.03 0.83 -17.16
N ALA A 549 -12.59 1.28 -16.04
CA ALA A 549 -11.86 1.48 -14.80
C ALA A 549 -11.21 0.20 -14.26
N LEU A 550 -11.88 -0.95 -14.42
CA LEU A 550 -11.42 -2.22 -13.88
C LEU A 550 -10.21 -2.75 -14.63
N ILE A 551 -10.21 -2.68 -15.97
CA ILE A 551 -9.03 -3.10 -16.74
C ILE A 551 -7.85 -2.14 -16.51
N LEU A 552 -8.10 -0.84 -16.32
CA LEU A 552 -7.07 0.12 -15.93
C LEU A 552 -6.49 -0.20 -14.54
N ALA A 553 -7.34 -0.62 -13.60
CA ALA A 553 -6.89 -1.08 -12.30
C ALA A 553 -6.03 -2.35 -12.42
N VAL A 554 -6.48 -3.37 -13.17
CA VAL A 554 -5.72 -4.60 -13.44
C VAL A 554 -4.38 -4.29 -14.09
N LYS A 555 -4.35 -3.42 -15.11
CA LYS A 555 -3.12 -2.95 -15.77
C LYS A 555 -2.16 -2.31 -14.77
N ASP A 556 -2.62 -1.41 -13.90
CA ASP A 556 -1.78 -0.79 -12.88
C ASP A 556 -1.22 -1.84 -11.89
N ARG A 557 -2.03 -2.82 -11.46
CA ARG A 557 -1.57 -3.87 -10.54
C ARG A 557 -0.54 -4.80 -11.17
N LEU A 558 -0.76 -5.27 -12.40
CA LEU A 558 0.22 -6.06 -13.13
C LEU A 558 1.51 -5.26 -13.38
N THR A 559 1.40 -3.98 -13.73
CA THR A 559 2.55 -3.10 -13.94
C THR A 559 3.41 -3.03 -12.67
N ARG A 560 2.80 -2.81 -11.50
CA ARG A 560 3.54 -2.75 -10.23
C ARG A 560 4.04 -4.11 -9.77
N ALA A 561 3.30 -5.19 -10.02
CA ALA A 561 3.74 -6.55 -9.76
C ALA A 561 5.06 -6.86 -10.51
N ALA A 562 5.17 -6.40 -11.77
CA ALA A 562 6.38 -6.46 -12.59
C ALA A 562 7.39 -5.34 -12.31
N SER A 563 7.17 -4.48 -11.30
CA SER A 563 8.01 -3.30 -11.01
C SER A 563 8.22 -2.38 -12.23
N GLY A 564 7.22 -2.30 -13.11
CA GLY A 564 7.25 -1.54 -14.37
C GLY A 564 8.12 -2.16 -15.47
N VAL A 565 8.58 -3.40 -15.31
CA VAL A 565 9.46 -4.06 -16.28
C VAL A 565 8.63 -4.67 -17.41
N VAL A 566 8.74 -4.07 -18.59
CA VAL A 566 8.29 -4.64 -19.88
C VAL A 566 9.51 -5.20 -20.61
N ILE A 567 9.35 -6.41 -21.16
CA ILE A 567 10.40 -7.11 -21.90
C ILE A 567 9.96 -7.43 -23.33
N ASP A 568 10.87 -7.20 -24.28
CA ASP A 568 10.73 -7.60 -25.68
C ASP A 568 11.39 -8.96 -25.96
N THR A 569 12.23 -9.44 -25.04
CA THR A 569 12.89 -10.75 -25.09
C THR A 569 12.76 -11.44 -23.73
N LEU A 570 12.50 -12.75 -23.70
CA LEU A 570 12.29 -13.47 -22.43
C LEU A 570 13.58 -13.73 -21.64
N CYS A 571 14.75 -13.56 -22.27
CA CYS A 571 16.09 -13.75 -21.70
C CYS A 571 16.55 -12.60 -20.79
#